data_AF-A0A970KS21-F1
#
_entry.id   AF-A0A970KS21-F1
#
_cell.length_a   1.000
_cell.length_b   1.000
_cell.length_c   1.000
_cell.angle_alpha   90.00
_cell.angle_beta   90.00
_cell.angle_gamma   90.00
#
_symmetry.space_group_name_H-M   'P 1'
#
loop_
_entity.id
_entity.type
_entity.pdbx_description
1 polymer ?
#
loop_
_entity_poly.entity_id
_entity_poly.type
_entity_poly.pdbx_seq_one_letter_code
_entity_poly.pdbx_strand_id
1 'polypeptide(L)'
;MRRILLSGAALLLALTARSGAQPAVPSPGEHALILPPAGALVLPYANAGYRLEPGSDGGVEVEVSLAPIGSGTLLGPLPDPSRGPVERIAAVVASGAVTRYDAVSRVLGWVSREIRYELDRERPQDPEAVLVRRSAHCTGVARLTVALLRALGIEAREVAGFVAAAPAGGQYHRWVEIHYPDRGWVFSDPLRYHHYVPATYVPFASELVAPAGAAGGLLLAHEVASGVTERNPWAREGVRARGNGSPRVASGEAAARLSRDRAAGEACAPGARNALLASARPAPRPAADTGWCEGGR
;
A
#
# COMPACT_ATOMS: atom_id res chain seq x y z
N MET A 1 -85.20 14.41 22.85
CA MET A 1 -84.19 15.32 23.43
C MET A 1 -82.98 14.52 23.88
N ARG A 2 -81.84 14.69 23.19
CA ARG A 2 -80.43 14.70 23.66
C ARG A 2 -79.53 14.11 22.58
N ARG A 3 -78.74 15.01 22.00
CA ARG A 3 -77.63 14.78 21.08
C ARG A 3 -76.46 14.16 21.85
N ILE A 4 -75.78 13.17 21.27
CA ILE A 4 -74.37 12.88 21.56
C ILE A 4 -73.66 12.68 20.20
N LEU A 5 -72.52 13.36 20.09
CA LEU A 5 -71.71 13.58 18.90
C LEU A 5 -70.79 12.40 18.57
N LEU A 6 -70.48 12.30 17.27
CA LEU A 6 -69.27 11.82 16.58
C LEU A 6 -68.22 11.05 17.38
N SER A 7 -67.75 9.94 16.81
CA SER A 7 -66.31 9.71 16.58
C SER A 7 -66.09 8.65 15.51
N GLY A 8 -65.59 9.10 14.35
CA GLY A 8 -65.02 8.24 13.33
C GLY A 8 -63.61 7.83 13.74
N ALA A 9 -63.27 6.57 13.50
CA ALA A 9 -61.90 6.09 13.52
C ALA A 9 -61.72 5.15 12.32
N ALA A 10 -61.31 5.72 11.19
CA ALA A 10 -60.79 4.96 10.06
C ALA A 10 -59.37 4.51 10.45
N LEU A 11 -59.20 3.22 10.71
CA LEU A 11 -57.91 2.60 10.99
C LEU A 11 -57.15 2.44 9.67
N LEU A 12 -56.32 3.45 9.33
CA LEU A 12 -55.34 3.34 8.26
C LEU A 12 -54.19 2.43 8.71
N LEU A 13 -54.21 1.16 8.29
CA LEU A 13 -53.03 0.29 8.34
C LEU A 13 -51.99 0.80 7.33
N ALA A 14 -51.01 1.56 7.81
CA ALA A 14 -49.81 1.85 7.05
C ALA A 14 -48.95 0.58 6.97
N LEU A 15 -49.01 -0.15 5.85
CA LEU A 15 -47.99 -1.12 5.49
C LEU A 15 -46.70 -0.34 5.17
N THR A 16 -45.78 -0.26 6.12
CA THR A 16 -44.41 0.16 5.82
C THR A 16 -43.72 -0.97 5.08
N ALA A 17 -43.58 -0.80 3.76
CA ALA A 17 -42.71 -1.63 2.95
C ALA A 17 -41.27 -1.48 3.48
N ARG A 18 -40.83 -2.44 4.29
CA ARG A 18 -39.41 -2.63 4.59
C ARG A 18 -38.73 -2.93 3.27
N SER A 19 -38.01 -1.94 2.73
CA SER A 19 -37.07 -2.15 1.64
C SER A 19 -36.09 -3.24 2.08
N GLY A 20 -36.25 -4.43 1.52
CA GLY A 20 -35.35 -5.55 1.73
C GLY A 20 -34.05 -5.27 1.01
N ALA A 21 -33.21 -4.38 1.57
CA ALA A 21 -31.79 -4.46 1.32
C ALA A 21 -31.33 -5.80 1.91
N GLN A 22 -31.09 -6.78 1.05
CA GLN A 22 -30.33 -7.96 1.48
C GLN A 22 -29.05 -7.46 2.15
N PRO A 23 -28.65 -7.97 3.33
CA PRO A 23 -27.37 -7.62 3.89
C PRO A 23 -26.32 -7.95 2.83
N ALA A 24 -25.58 -6.93 2.37
CA ALA A 24 -24.48 -7.13 1.45
C ALA A 24 -23.58 -8.20 2.07
N VAL A 25 -23.32 -9.28 1.34
CA VAL A 25 -22.29 -10.25 1.74
C VAL A 25 -21.03 -9.42 2.01
N PRO A 26 -20.47 -9.43 3.23
CA PRO A 26 -19.32 -8.58 3.54
C PRO A 26 -18.21 -8.95 2.57
N SER A 27 -17.75 -7.96 1.81
CA SER A 27 -16.56 -8.16 0.97
C SER A 27 -15.38 -8.45 1.91
N PRO A 28 -14.50 -9.41 1.59
CA PRO A 28 -13.31 -9.64 2.41
C PRO A 28 -12.53 -8.34 2.54
N GLY A 29 -12.21 -7.97 3.77
CA GLY A 29 -11.78 -6.62 4.11
C GLY A 29 -11.38 -6.46 5.57
N GLU A 30 -10.92 -5.28 5.92
CA GLU A 30 -10.62 -4.90 7.30
C GLU A 30 -11.45 -3.69 7.68
N HIS A 31 -11.86 -3.63 8.94
CA HIS A 31 -12.52 -2.49 9.53
C HIS A 31 -11.81 -2.11 10.83
N ALA A 32 -11.62 -0.83 11.08
CA ALA A 32 -11.06 -0.37 12.35
C ALA A 32 -11.74 0.92 12.81
N LEU A 33 -11.90 1.03 14.13
CA LEU A 33 -12.24 2.27 14.81
C LEU A 33 -11.00 2.74 15.58
N ILE A 34 -10.56 3.96 15.32
CA ILE A 34 -9.31 4.50 15.84
C ILE A 34 -9.57 5.88 16.44
N LEU A 35 -9.03 6.14 17.63
CA LEU A 35 -8.87 7.50 18.12
C LEU A 35 -7.48 7.99 17.67
N PRO A 36 -7.37 8.94 16.72
CA PRO A 36 -6.07 9.43 16.27
C PRO A 36 -5.36 10.22 17.39
N PRO A 37 -4.03 10.44 17.28
CA PRO A 37 -3.31 11.28 18.22
C PRO A 37 -3.94 12.66 18.36
N ALA A 38 -3.91 13.22 19.57
CA ALA A 38 -4.46 14.55 19.83
C ALA A 38 -3.83 15.62 18.90
N GLY A 39 -4.68 16.44 18.30
CA GLY A 39 -4.25 17.49 17.36
C GLY A 39 -3.97 17.02 15.92
N ALA A 40 -4.17 15.74 15.61
CA ALA A 40 -4.13 15.26 14.23
C ALA A 40 -5.32 15.79 13.41
N LEU A 41 -5.04 16.43 12.28
CA LEU A 41 -6.08 16.80 11.31
C LEU A 41 -6.35 15.63 10.37
N VAL A 42 -7.47 14.95 10.58
CA VAL A 42 -7.97 13.87 9.72
C VAL A 42 -9.21 14.36 8.99
N LEU A 43 -9.24 14.19 7.68
CA LEU A 43 -10.37 14.52 6.82
C LEU A 43 -10.92 13.24 6.17
N PRO A 44 -12.20 13.22 5.76
CA PRO A 44 -12.75 12.14 4.95
C PRO A 44 -11.85 11.84 3.75
N TYR A 45 -11.57 10.56 3.52
CA TYR A 45 -10.70 10.15 2.42
C TYR A 45 -11.13 8.80 1.87
N ALA A 46 -11.10 8.66 0.55
CA ALA A 46 -11.34 7.38 -0.10
C ALA A 46 -10.44 7.21 -1.32
N ASN A 47 -10.00 5.98 -1.53
CA ASN A 47 -9.31 5.55 -2.74
C ASN A 47 -9.78 4.15 -3.15
N ALA A 48 -9.13 3.54 -4.13
CA ALA A 48 -9.52 2.22 -4.65
C ALA A 48 -9.21 1.10 -3.64
N GLY A 49 -10.12 0.89 -2.70
CA GLY A 49 -10.05 -0.17 -1.68
C GLY A 49 -9.77 0.33 -0.27
N TYR A 50 -9.85 1.64 -0.02
CA TYR A 50 -9.74 2.23 1.30
C TYR A 50 -10.77 3.36 1.45
N ARG A 51 -11.41 3.45 2.61
CA ARG A 51 -12.27 4.56 3.02
C ARG A 51 -11.96 4.91 4.48
N LEU A 52 -11.91 6.20 4.76
CA LEU A 52 -11.84 6.75 6.11
C LEU A 52 -12.92 7.81 6.27
N GLU A 53 -13.65 7.73 7.37
CA GLU A 53 -14.67 8.71 7.77
C GLU A 53 -14.45 9.12 9.24
N PRO A 54 -14.22 10.41 9.54
CA PRO A 54 -14.16 10.90 10.92
C PRO A 54 -15.54 10.90 11.59
N GLY A 55 -15.61 10.38 12.80
CA GLY A 55 -16.80 10.39 13.66
C GLY A 55 -16.95 11.70 14.44
N SER A 56 -18.16 11.97 14.93
CA SER A 56 -18.46 13.15 15.76
C SER A 56 -17.82 13.11 17.15
N ASP A 57 -17.38 11.95 17.60
CA ASP A 57 -16.72 11.69 18.88
C ASP A 57 -15.18 11.84 18.81
N GLY A 58 -14.65 12.25 17.65
CA GLY A 58 -13.22 12.38 17.40
C GLY A 58 -12.54 11.06 17.01
N GLY A 59 -13.27 9.94 16.98
CA GLY A 59 -12.80 8.70 16.38
C GLY A 59 -12.78 8.78 14.85
N VAL A 60 -12.11 7.82 14.23
CA VAL A 60 -12.11 7.63 12.77
C VAL A 60 -12.44 6.18 12.47
N GLU A 61 -13.39 5.99 11.57
CA GLU A 61 -13.78 4.69 11.04
C GLU A 61 -13.02 4.46 9.74
N VAL A 62 -12.37 3.30 9.63
CA VAL A 62 -11.55 2.92 8.47
C VAL A 62 -12.05 1.60 7.93
N GLU A 63 -12.35 1.57 6.63
CA GLU A 63 -12.73 0.38 5.88
C GLU A 63 -11.70 0.10 4.78
N VAL A 64 -11.29 -1.15 4.64
CA VAL A 64 -10.35 -1.61 3.63
C VAL A 64 -10.93 -2.81 2.90
N SER A 65 -10.97 -2.76 1.56
CA SER A 65 -11.35 -3.90 0.73
C SER A 65 -10.12 -4.66 0.25
N LEU A 66 -10.12 -5.98 0.45
CA LEU A 66 -9.09 -6.89 -0.06
C LEU A 66 -9.47 -7.55 -1.39
N ALA A 67 -10.61 -7.18 -1.99
CA ALA A 67 -10.98 -7.64 -3.32
C ALA A 67 -9.91 -7.26 -4.36
N PRO A 68 -9.57 -8.10 -5.35
CA PRO A 68 -8.47 -7.81 -6.26
C PRO A 68 -8.59 -6.45 -6.99
N ILE A 69 -7.46 -5.78 -7.27
CA ILE A 69 -7.46 -4.43 -7.87
C ILE A 69 -8.11 -4.39 -9.26
N GLY A 70 -7.83 -5.39 -10.08
CA GLY A 70 -8.32 -5.53 -11.44
C GLY A 70 -7.64 -4.62 -12.46
N SER A 71 -6.43 -4.11 -12.23
CA SER A 71 -5.76 -3.22 -13.19
C SER A 71 -5.18 -4.01 -14.37
N GLY A 72 -5.52 -3.61 -15.59
CA GLY A 72 -4.95 -4.12 -16.84
C GLY A 72 -4.01 -3.12 -17.52
N THR A 73 -3.81 -1.92 -16.93
CA THR A 73 -3.06 -0.83 -17.56
C THR A 73 -1.65 -1.27 -17.98
N LEU A 74 -1.32 -1.09 -19.26
CA LEU A 74 0.01 -1.37 -19.81
C LEU A 74 1.08 -0.42 -19.25
N LEU A 75 2.28 -0.96 -19.07
CA LEU A 75 3.45 -0.15 -18.74
C LEU A 75 3.89 0.69 -19.95
N GLY A 76 4.33 1.92 -19.72
CA GLY A 76 4.97 2.74 -20.75
C GLY A 76 6.35 2.20 -21.18
N PRO A 77 7.09 2.95 -22.00
CA PRO A 77 8.51 2.69 -22.23
C PRO A 77 9.32 2.77 -20.92
N LEU A 78 10.37 1.96 -20.81
CA LEU A 78 11.31 2.07 -19.69
C LEU A 78 12.14 3.35 -19.80
N PRO A 79 12.56 3.95 -18.67
CA PRO A 79 13.40 5.14 -18.69
C PRO A 79 14.79 4.84 -19.24
N ASP A 80 15.44 5.86 -19.81
CA ASP A 80 16.84 5.77 -20.20
C ASP A 80 17.74 5.64 -18.95
N PRO A 81 18.47 4.51 -18.78
CA PRO A 81 19.37 4.30 -17.65
C PRO A 81 20.53 5.32 -17.58
N SER A 82 20.82 6.07 -18.64
CA SER A 82 21.88 7.08 -18.60
C SER A 82 21.52 8.31 -17.75
N ARG A 83 20.23 8.57 -17.52
CA ARG A 83 19.72 9.79 -16.87
C ARG A 83 20.08 9.93 -15.40
N GLY A 84 20.26 8.81 -14.68
CA GLY A 84 20.49 8.87 -13.25
C GLY A 84 20.45 7.50 -12.57
N PRO A 85 20.91 7.41 -11.31
CA PRO A 85 20.87 6.17 -10.54
C PRO A 85 19.43 5.66 -10.34
N VAL A 86 18.46 6.56 -10.19
CA VAL A 86 17.05 6.18 -10.03
C VAL A 86 16.50 5.53 -11.30
N GLU A 87 16.73 6.14 -12.47
CA GLU A 87 16.29 5.61 -13.77
C GLU A 87 16.93 4.26 -14.08
N ARG A 88 18.23 4.09 -13.75
CA ARG A 88 18.91 2.79 -13.89
C ARG A 88 18.21 1.69 -13.11
N ILE A 89 17.98 1.94 -11.81
CA ILE A 89 17.37 0.94 -10.94
C ILE A 89 15.92 0.67 -11.38
N ALA A 90 15.16 1.72 -11.72
CA ALA A 90 13.80 1.58 -12.22
C ALA A 90 13.73 0.72 -13.48
N ALA A 91 14.56 0.99 -14.49
CA ALA A 91 14.61 0.23 -15.73
C ALA A 91 14.98 -1.25 -15.50
N VAL A 92 15.98 -1.51 -14.65
CA VAL A 92 16.41 -2.88 -14.33
C VAL A 92 15.31 -3.64 -13.59
N VAL A 93 14.70 -3.03 -12.57
CA VAL A 93 13.69 -3.69 -11.73
C VAL A 93 12.39 -3.96 -12.51
N ALA A 94 11.98 -3.05 -13.39
CA ALA A 94 10.78 -3.19 -14.21
C ALA A 94 11.01 -4.02 -15.49
N SER A 95 12.23 -4.51 -15.74
CA SER A 95 12.54 -5.27 -16.96
C SER A 95 11.65 -6.51 -17.11
N GLY A 96 10.99 -6.62 -18.27
CA GLY A 96 10.04 -7.69 -18.57
C GLY A 96 8.66 -7.54 -17.93
N ALA A 97 8.37 -6.41 -17.27
CA ALA A 97 7.02 -6.10 -16.83
C ALA A 97 6.16 -5.61 -18.00
N VAL A 98 4.94 -6.14 -18.09
CA VAL A 98 3.98 -5.80 -19.16
C VAL A 98 2.97 -4.77 -18.69
N THR A 99 2.48 -4.90 -17.47
CA THR A 99 1.47 -4.00 -16.88
C THR A 99 2.09 -3.11 -15.81
N ARG A 100 1.43 -1.98 -15.51
CA ARG A 100 1.78 -1.13 -14.37
C ARG A 100 1.71 -1.90 -13.06
N TYR A 101 0.73 -2.79 -12.89
CA TYR A 101 0.64 -3.64 -11.70
C TYR A 101 1.89 -4.52 -11.51
N ASP A 102 2.38 -5.17 -12.57
CA ASP A 102 3.61 -5.98 -12.49
C ASP A 102 4.83 -5.11 -12.18
N ALA A 103 4.96 -3.96 -12.86
CA ALA A 103 6.05 -3.01 -12.60
C ALA A 103 6.05 -2.50 -11.16
N VAL A 104 4.88 -2.09 -10.62
CA VAL A 104 4.72 -1.67 -9.23
C VAL A 104 5.07 -2.82 -8.28
N SER A 105 4.59 -4.03 -8.56
CA SER A 105 4.88 -5.21 -7.74
C SER A 105 6.38 -5.50 -7.66
N ARG A 106 7.11 -5.34 -8.77
CA ARG A 106 8.56 -5.52 -8.81
C ARG A 106 9.30 -4.42 -8.06
N VAL A 107 8.88 -3.15 -8.21
CA VAL A 107 9.48 -2.01 -7.48
C VAL A 107 9.28 -2.17 -5.99
N LEU A 108 8.05 -2.35 -5.53
CA LEU A 108 7.75 -2.58 -4.11
C LEU A 108 8.50 -3.80 -3.58
N GLY A 109 8.53 -4.88 -4.38
CA GLY A 109 9.28 -6.08 -4.07
C GLY A 109 10.77 -5.84 -3.86
N TRP A 110 11.42 -5.15 -4.81
CA TRP A 110 12.82 -4.78 -4.73
C TRP A 110 13.10 -3.90 -3.52
N VAL A 111 12.30 -2.86 -3.28
CA VAL A 111 12.45 -1.96 -2.12
C VAL A 111 12.38 -2.76 -0.81
N SER A 112 11.38 -3.65 -0.69
CA SER A 112 11.19 -4.45 0.53
C SER A 112 12.37 -5.38 0.84
N ARG A 113 13.11 -5.85 -0.17
CA ARG A 113 14.28 -6.74 0.01
C ARG A 113 15.58 -5.99 0.19
N GLU A 114 15.76 -4.92 -0.58
CA GLU A 114 17.06 -4.27 -0.76
C GLU A 114 17.26 -3.07 0.16
N ILE A 115 16.19 -2.52 0.73
CA ILE A 115 16.26 -1.35 1.61
C ILE A 115 15.98 -1.79 3.04
N ARG A 116 17.02 -1.74 3.89
CA ARG A 116 16.92 -2.03 5.31
C ARG A 116 16.29 -0.85 6.04
N TYR A 117 15.30 -1.13 6.89
CA TYR A 117 14.74 -0.10 7.76
C TYR A 117 15.75 0.28 8.85
N GLU A 118 15.99 1.57 9.04
CA GLU A 118 16.78 2.12 10.15
C GLU A 118 16.15 3.41 10.67
N LEU A 119 16.41 3.78 11.92
CA LEU A 119 15.82 4.98 12.57
C LEU A 119 16.79 6.15 12.71
N ASP A 120 17.98 6.07 12.11
CA ASP A 120 18.94 7.18 12.11
C ASP A 120 18.37 8.37 11.34
N ARG A 121 18.02 9.43 12.07
CA ARG A 121 17.37 10.64 11.56
C ARG A 121 18.35 11.68 11.01
N GLU A 122 19.65 11.51 11.26
CA GLU A 122 20.68 12.45 10.80
C GLU A 122 21.10 12.15 9.36
N ARG A 123 20.82 10.93 8.87
CA ARG A 123 21.17 10.51 7.52
C ARG A 123 20.26 11.13 6.45
N PRO A 124 20.83 11.52 5.29
CA PRO A 124 20.04 12.01 4.16
C PRO A 124 19.01 10.99 3.66
N GLN A 125 17.77 11.43 3.45
CA GLN A 125 16.63 10.60 3.03
C GLN A 125 16.21 10.85 1.57
N ASP A 126 17.06 11.50 0.79
CA ASP A 126 16.86 11.64 -0.66
C ASP A 126 17.07 10.28 -1.37
N PRO A 127 16.38 10.03 -2.50
CA PRO A 127 16.42 8.73 -3.18
C PRO A 127 17.83 8.25 -3.53
N GLU A 128 18.73 9.13 -3.95
CA GLU A 128 20.08 8.74 -4.38
C GLU A 128 20.94 8.29 -3.19
N ALA A 129 20.90 9.03 -2.08
CA ALA A 129 21.60 8.65 -0.86
C ALA A 129 21.07 7.31 -0.29
N VAL A 130 19.76 7.08 -0.36
CA VAL A 130 19.15 5.80 0.05
C VAL A 130 19.59 4.66 -0.87
N LEU A 131 19.68 4.87 -2.19
CA LEU A 131 20.17 3.87 -3.15
C LEU A 131 21.62 3.45 -2.87
N VAL A 132 22.47 4.40 -2.47
CA VAL A 132 23.87 4.14 -2.13
C VAL A 132 23.97 3.33 -0.83
N ARG A 133 23.30 3.78 0.25
CA ARG A 133 23.43 3.15 1.57
C ARG A 133 22.57 1.90 1.76
N ARG A 134 21.53 1.72 0.96
CA ARG A 134 20.54 0.63 1.10
C ARG A 134 19.86 0.60 2.47
N SER A 135 19.68 1.76 3.09
CA SER A 135 18.95 1.91 4.35
C SER A 135 18.30 3.28 4.51
N ALA A 136 17.12 3.29 5.14
CA ALA A 136 16.32 4.49 5.39
C ALA A 136 15.26 4.26 6.47
N HIS A 137 14.74 5.35 7.06
CA HIS A 137 13.47 5.29 7.79
C HIS A 137 12.29 5.49 6.82
N CYS A 138 11.06 5.51 7.34
CA CYS A 138 9.83 5.54 6.56
C CYS A 138 9.82 6.63 5.46
N THR A 139 10.34 7.82 5.76
CA THR A 139 10.44 8.92 4.79
C THR A 139 11.34 8.60 3.60
N GLY A 140 12.57 8.13 3.83
CA GLY A 140 13.47 7.80 2.73
C GLY A 140 12.97 6.62 1.90
N VAL A 141 12.33 5.64 2.53
CA VAL A 141 11.70 4.50 1.83
C VAL A 141 10.57 4.97 0.93
N ALA A 142 9.66 5.82 1.43
CA ALA A 142 8.55 6.34 0.66
C ALA A 142 9.05 7.21 -0.51
N ARG A 143 10.01 8.12 -0.25
CA ARG A 143 10.63 8.97 -1.28
C ARG A 143 11.30 8.17 -2.38
N LEU A 144 12.12 7.17 -2.02
CA LEU A 144 12.76 6.31 -3.00
C LEU A 144 11.73 5.55 -3.83
N THR A 145 10.70 4.99 -3.19
CA THR A 145 9.64 4.26 -3.90
C THR A 145 8.92 5.16 -4.90
N VAL A 146 8.55 6.39 -4.49
CA VAL A 146 7.92 7.38 -5.38
C VAL A 146 8.84 7.75 -6.53
N ALA A 147 10.14 7.97 -6.28
CA ALA A 147 11.11 8.31 -7.32
C ALA A 147 11.26 7.18 -8.36
N LEU A 148 11.36 5.92 -7.92
CA LEU A 148 11.44 4.76 -8.82
C LEU A 148 10.16 4.60 -9.66
N LEU A 149 8.99 4.77 -9.07
CA LEU A 149 7.72 4.68 -9.79
C LEU A 149 7.55 5.82 -10.80
N ARG A 150 7.90 7.06 -10.42
CA ARG A 150 7.84 8.21 -11.33
C ARG A 150 8.82 8.09 -12.49
N ALA A 151 9.99 7.51 -12.29
CA ALA A 151 10.92 7.18 -13.38
C ALA A 151 10.30 6.21 -14.41
N LEU A 152 9.34 5.37 -14.02
CA LEU A 152 8.58 4.49 -14.90
C LEU A 152 7.33 5.14 -15.52
N GLY A 153 7.13 6.46 -15.30
CA GLY A 153 5.91 7.17 -15.73
C GLY A 153 4.66 6.75 -14.94
N ILE A 154 4.84 6.21 -13.73
CA ILE A 154 3.76 5.83 -12.83
C ILE A 154 3.60 6.94 -11.79
N GLU A 155 2.41 7.53 -11.75
CA GLU A 155 2.07 8.55 -10.77
C GLU A 155 2.02 7.94 -9.37
N ALA A 156 2.79 8.53 -8.46
CA ALA A 156 2.86 8.13 -7.07
C ALA A 156 3.10 9.36 -6.18
N ARG A 157 2.65 9.29 -4.93
CA ARG A 157 2.87 10.33 -3.91
C ARG A 157 3.14 9.72 -2.55
N GLU A 158 3.84 10.47 -1.72
CA GLU A 158 4.04 10.15 -0.30
C GLU A 158 2.75 10.43 0.48
N VAL A 159 2.50 9.64 1.50
CA VAL A 159 1.39 9.80 2.43
C VAL A 159 1.93 9.81 3.84
N ALA A 160 1.72 10.92 4.56
CA ALA A 160 2.05 11.04 5.98
C ALA A 160 0.82 10.70 6.82
N GLY A 161 1.04 10.02 7.94
CA GLY A 161 -0.07 9.66 8.82
C GLY A 161 0.39 8.91 10.06
N PHE A 162 -0.53 8.12 10.61
CA PHE A 162 -0.34 7.34 11.81
C PHE A 162 -0.73 5.88 11.57
N VAL A 163 0.06 4.96 12.11
CA VAL A 163 -0.30 3.54 12.15
C VAL A 163 -0.62 3.19 13.60
N ALA A 164 -1.90 2.93 13.86
CA ALA A 164 -2.40 2.56 15.17
C ALA A 164 -1.94 1.14 15.55
N ALA A 165 -1.63 0.94 16.83
CA ALA A 165 -1.25 -0.35 17.37
C ALA A 165 -2.14 -0.72 18.56
N ALA A 166 -2.55 -1.98 18.63
CA ALA A 166 -3.28 -2.52 19.77
C ALA A 166 -2.34 -2.74 20.97
N PRO A 167 -2.84 -2.63 22.22
CA PRO A 167 -4.13 -2.06 22.62
C PRO A 167 -4.11 -0.53 22.75
N ALA A 168 -2.93 0.11 22.73
CA ALA A 168 -2.77 1.56 22.70
C ALA A 168 -1.40 1.92 22.11
N GLY A 169 -1.33 3.08 21.45
CA GLY A 169 -0.12 3.59 20.83
C GLY A 169 -0.14 3.44 19.31
N GLY A 170 1.06 3.36 18.75
CA GLY A 170 1.28 3.47 17.31
C GLY A 170 2.37 4.48 17.02
N GLN A 171 2.56 4.76 15.75
CA GLN A 171 3.67 5.59 15.31
C GLN A 171 3.28 6.46 14.12
N TYR A 172 3.85 7.66 14.09
CA TYR A 172 3.91 8.41 12.85
C TYR A 172 4.61 7.56 11.80
N HIS A 173 4.03 7.54 10.61
CA HIS A 173 4.52 6.73 9.51
C HIS A 173 4.35 7.46 8.21
N ARG A 174 5.17 7.04 7.24
CA ARG A 174 5.08 7.52 5.87
C ARG A 174 5.08 6.34 4.93
N TRP A 175 4.10 6.30 4.04
CA TRP A 175 3.93 5.27 3.02
C TRP A 175 3.66 5.92 1.66
N VAL A 176 3.21 5.14 0.68
CA VAL A 176 2.97 5.64 -0.68
C VAL A 176 1.54 5.39 -1.15
N GLU A 177 1.09 6.25 -2.04
CA GLU A 177 -0.12 6.04 -2.83
C GLU A 177 0.23 6.06 -4.31
N ILE A 178 -0.33 5.12 -5.06
CA ILE A 178 0.07 4.81 -6.44
C ILE A 178 -1.18 4.85 -7.31
N HIS A 179 -1.12 5.58 -8.42
CA HIS A 179 -2.25 5.75 -9.32
C HIS A 179 -2.22 4.75 -10.48
N TYR A 180 -3.32 4.02 -10.63
CA TYR A 180 -3.62 3.15 -11.76
C TYR A 180 -4.68 3.83 -12.64
N PRO A 181 -4.41 4.16 -13.90
CA PRO A 181 -5.36 4.90 -14.75
C PRO A 181 -6.76 4.31 -14.84
N ASP A 182 -6.88 2.98 -14.76
CA ASP A 182 -8.14 2.24 -14.84
C ASP A 182 -8.80 1.98 -13.48
N ARG A 183 -8.16 2.35 -12.36
CA ARG A 183 -8.65 2.04 -11.01
C ARG A 183 -8.62 3.22 -10.03
N GLY A 184 -7.80 4.24 -10.27
CA GLY A 184 -7.54 5.33 -9.34
C GLY A 184 -6.36 5.04 -8.42
N TRP A 185 -6.33 5.75 -7.30
CA TRP A 185 -5.24 5.68 -6.32
C TRP A 185 -5.36 4.47 -5.40
N VAL A 186 -4.23 3.85 -5.07
CA VAL A 186 -4.15 2.68 -4.18
C VAL A 186 -2.97 2.87 -3.23
N PHE A 187 -3.19 2.63 -1.94
CA PHE A 187 -2.12 2.68 -0.95
C PHE A 187 -1.17 1.49 -1.03
N SER A 188 0.07 1.69 -0.60
CA SER A 188 1.03 0.62 -0.30
C SER A 188 2.00 1.07 0.79
N ASP A 189 2.34 0.17 1.71
CA ASP A 189 3.53 0.27 2.56
C ASP A 189 4.66 -0.52 1.90
N PRO A 190 5.71 0.14 1.35
CA PRO A 190 6.75 -0.54 0.57
C PRO A 190 7.52 -1.63 1.31
N LEU A 191 7.43 -1.70 2.64
CA LEU A 191 8.11 -2.73 3.42
C LEU A 191 7.17 -3.80 3.97
N ARG A 192 5.86 -3.60 3.95
CA ARG A 192 4.91 -4.46 4.70
C ARG A 192 3.69 -4.90 3.90
N TYR A 193 3.10 -3.99 3.14
CA TYR A 193 1.79 -4.17 2.51
C TYR A 193 1.81 -3.64 1.08
N HIS A 194 1.86 -4.53 0.10
CA HIS A 194 1.87 -4.15 -1.31
C HIS A 194 0.44 -4.09 -1.84
N HIS A 195 0.09 -3.00 -2.51
CA HIS A 195 -1.22 -2.76 -3.12
C HIS A 195 -2.41 -2.58 -2.17
N TYR A 196 -2.15 -2.42 -0.88
CA TYR A 196 -3.11 -1.96 0.12
C TYR A 196 -2.37 -1.51 1.38
N VAL A 197 -3.10 -0.97 2.35
CA VAL A 197 -2.65 -0.87 3.75
C VAL A 197 -3.78 -1.39 4.66
N PRO A 198 -3.47 -1.99 5.83
CA PRO A 198 -4.46 -2.37 6.84
C PRO A 198 -5.33 -1.20 7.30
N ALA A 199 -6.48 -1.52 7.90
CA ALA A 199 -7.39 -0.50 8.46
C ALA A 199 -6.78 0.31 9.63
N THR A 200 -5.62 -0.11 10.14
CA THR A 200 -4.87 0.60 11.17
C THR A 200 -4.12 1.85 10.69
N TYR A 201 -4.09 2.11 9.38
CA TYR A 201 -3.40 3.26 8.78
C TYR A 201 -4.36 4.43 8.66
N VAL A 202 -3.97 5.60 9.19
CA VAL A 202 -4.77 6.84 9.18
C VAL A 202 -3.95 7.94 8.49
N PRO A 203 -4.29 8.34 7.25
CA PRO A 203 -3.65 9.45 6.58
C PRO A 203 -4.02 10.78 7.25
N PHE A 204 -3.06 11.71 7.32
CA PHE A 204 -3.32 13.07 7.76
C PHE A 204 -3.55 14.00 6.57
N ALA A 205 -4.39 15.01 6.76
CA ALA A 205 -4.65 16.02 5.75
C ALA A 205 -3.50 17.03 5.59
N SER A 206 -2.63 17.13 6.60
CA SER A 206 -1.46 18.00 6.60
C SER A 206 -0.27 17.25 7.21
N GLU A 207 0.95 17.59 6.75
CA GLU A 207 2.19 17.13 7.36
C GLU A 207 2.44 17.75 8.74
N LEU A 208 1.73 18.84 9.08
CA LEU A 208 1.81 19.51 10.37
C LEU A 208 1.03 18.71 11.41
N VAL A 209 1.76 18.07 12.32
CA VAL A 209 1.22 17.57 13.58
C VAL A 209 1.77 18.42 14.70
N ALA A 210 0.91 18.95 15.57
CA ALA A 210 1.35 19.74 16.72
C ALA A 210 2.36 18.93 17.55
N PRO A 211 3.45 19.55 18.06
CA PRO A 211 4.41 18.84 18.87
C PRO A 211 3.72 18.27 20.12
N ALA A 212 4.06 17.02 20.42
CA ALA A 212 3.38 16.14 21.34
C ALA A 212 3.00 16.76 22.69
N GLY A 213 1.69 16.78 22.96
CA GLY A 213 1.12 16.64 24.30
C GLY A 213 0.50 15.25 24.44
N ALA A 214 1.28 14.34 25.03
CA ALA A 214 0.96 13.03 25.60
C ALA A 214 -0.48 12.45 25.45
N ALA A 215 -0.83 11.95 24.27
CA ALA A 215 -1.68 10.76 24.11
C ALA A 215 -1.38 10.13 22.74
N GLY A 216 -0.80 8.92 22.73
CA GLY A 216 -0.70 8.13 21.50
C GLY A 216 -2.11 7.79 21.00
N GLY A 217 -2.27 7.62 19.69
CA GLY A 217 -3.55 7.14 19.15
C GLY A 217 -3.96 5.81 19.77
N LEU A 218 -5.26 5.52 19.78
CA LEU A 218 -5.84 4.32 20.37
C LEU A 218 -6.56 3.52 19.28
N LEU A 219 -6.23 2.23 19.15
CA LEU A 219 -7.00 1.31 18.32
C LEU A 219 -8.17 0.78 19.15
N LEU A 220 -9.38 1.29 18.91
CA LEU A 220 -10.58 0.99 19.68
C LEU A 220 -11.19 -0.35 19.27
N ALA A 221 -11.20 -0.64 17.96
CA ALA A 221 -11.62 -1.91 17.41
C ALA A 221 -10.84 -2.18 16.11
N HIS A 222 -10.58 -3.45 15.81
CA HIS A 222 -10.03 -3.88 14.54
C HIS A 222 -10.60 -5.25 14.19
N GLU A 223 -11.39 -5.29 13.14
CA GLU A 223 -11.96 -6.51 12.58
C GLU A 223 -11.24 -6.83 11.27
N VAL A 224 -10.73 -8.05 11.16
CA VAL A 224 -10.11 -8.55 9.94
C VAL A 224 -11.02 -9.64 9.40
N ALA A 225 -11.85 -9.31 8.41
CA ALA A 225 -12.54 -10.35 7.67
C ALA A 225 -11.50 -11.15 6.86
N SER A 226 -11.62 -12.47 6.87
CA SER A 226 -10.71 -13.38 6.21
C SER A 226 -10.73 -13.19 4.68
N GLY A 227 -9.84 -12.31 4.20
CA GLY A 227 -9.48 -12.18 2.79
C GLY A 227 -8.15 -12.86 2.49
N VAL A 228 -8.05 -13.54 1.35
CA VAL A 228 -6.78 -14.11 0.89
C VAL A 228 -5.92 -12.95 0.39
N THR A 229 -5.09 -12.39 1.26
CA THR A 229 -3.94 -11.59 0.81
C THR A 229 -2.96 -12.52 0.11
N GLU A 230 -2.56 -12.19 -1.10
CA GLU A 230 -1.57 -12.93 -1.86
C GLU A 230 -0.15 -12.58 -1.39
N ARG A 231 0.82 -13.40 -1.79
CA ARG A 231 2.25 -13.04 -1.69
C ARG A 231 2.66 -12.35 -2.98
N ASN A 232 3.35 -11.22 -2.87
CA ASN A 232 4.09 -10.69 -4.01
C ASN A 232 5.38 -11.53 -4.18
N PRO A 233 5.56 -12.24 -5.30
CA PRO A 233 6.73 -13.11 -5.51
C PRO A 233 8.07 -12.36 -5.55
N TRP A 234 8.02 -11.04 -5.76
CA TRP A 234 9.18 -10.16 -5.74
C TRP A 234 9.45 -9.56 -4.35
N ALA A 235 8.61 -9.80 -3.35
CA ALA A 235 8.80 -9.19 -2.03
C ALA A 235 9.67 -10.04 -1.10
N ARG A 236 10.21 -9.41 -0.05
CA ARG A 236 10.79 -10.15 1.08
C ARG A 236 9.72 -11.02 1.76
N GLU A 237 10.18 -12.06 2.46
CA GLU A 237 9.27 -12.87 3.27
C GLU A 237 8.52 -12.03 4.31
N GLY A 238 7.27 -12.38 4.57
CA GLY A 238 6.39 -11.68 5.52
C GLY A 238 5.63 -10.48 4.94
N VAL A 239 6.00 -10.00 3.75
CA VAL A 239 5.22 -8.96 3.06
C VAL A 239 3.91 -9.53 2.53
N ARG A 240 2.82 -8.84 2.82
CA ARG A 240 1.47 -9.18 2.36
C ARG A 240 1.14 -8.34 1.13
N ALA A 241 0.36 -8.89 0.20
CA ALA A 241 -0.07 -8.17 -0.98
C ALA A 241 -1.56 -8.35 -1.27
N ARG A 242 -2.19 -7.33 -1.82
CA ARG A 242 -3.51 -7.43 -2.45
C ARG A 242 -3.31 -7.86 -3.90
N GLY A 243 -4.00 -8.93 -4.32
CA GLY A 243 -3.88 -9.48 -5.67
C GLY A 243 -4.43 -8.56 -6.76
N ASN A 244 -4.03 -8.80 -8.02
CA ASN A 244 -4.58 -8.05 -9.15
C ASN A 244 -5.90 -8.62 -9.63
N GLY A 245 -6.04 -9.95 -9.75
CA GLY A 245 -7.27 -10.59 -10.23
C GLY A 245 -7.71 -10.25 -11.66
N SER A 246 -7.03 -9.34 -12.37
CA SER A 246 -7.23 -9.16 -13.81
C SER A 246 -6.99 -10.49 -14.51
N PRO A 247 -7.88 -10.91 -15.43
CA PRO A 247 -7.54 -11.96 -16.38
C PRO A 247 -6.21 -11.55 -16.99
N ARG A 248 -5.19 -12.42 -16.89
CA ARG A 248 -3.86 -12.17 -17.45
C ARG A 248 -4.07 -11.48 -18.79
N VAL A 249 -3.52 -10.28 -18.99
CA VAL A 249 -3.41 -9.67 -20.32
C VAL A 249 -2.89 -10.80 -21.20
N ALA A 250 -3.79 -11.33 -22.04
CA ALA A 250 -3.61 -12.65 -22.60
C ALA A 250 -2.27 -12.63 -23.33
N SER A 251 -1.51 -13.71 -23.18
CA SER A 251 -0.15 -14.01 -23.61
C SER A 251 0.33 -13.34 -24.92
N GLY A 252 -0.58 -12.93 -25.81
CA GLY A 252 -0.33 -12.23 -27.07
C GLY A 252 0.30 -10.83 -26.96
N GLU A 253 -0.13 -9.94 -26.05
CA GLU A 253 0.47 -8.58 -25.99
C GLU A 253 1.85 -8.58 -25.33
N ALA A 254 2.03 -9.43 -24.31
CA ALA A 254 3.32 -9.70 -23.68
C ALA A 254 4.31 -10.32 -24.68
N ALA A 255 3.86 -11.30 -25.47
CA ALA A 255 4.65 -11.90 -26.53
C ALA A 255 4.98 -10.88 -27.64
N ALA A 256 4.05 -10.01 -28.01
CA ALA A 256 4.29 -8.96 -29.00
C ALA A 256 5.30 -7.91 -28.54
N ARG A 257 5.33 -7.53 -27.25
CA ARG A 257 6.39 -6.67 -26.69
C ARG A 257 7.73 -7.39 -26.60
N LEU A 258 7.78 -8.62 -26.08
CA LEU A 258 9.01 -9.42 -26.03
C LEU A 258 9.62 -9.64 -27.43
N SER A 259 8.78 -9.81 -28.46
CA SER A 259 9.23 -9.92 -29.84
C SER A 259 9.78 -8.60 -30.40
N ARG A 260 9.19 -7.45 -30.04
CA ARG A 260 9.70 -6.12 -30.43
C ARG A 260 11.00 -5.78 -29.71
N ASP A 261 11.12 -6.11 -28.43
CA ASP A 261 12.32 -5.86 -27.64
C ASP A 261 13.48 -6.78 -28.06
N ARG A 262 13.22 -8.02 -28.49
CA ARG A 262 14.23 -8.87 -29.15
C ARG A 262 14.71 -8.28 -30.47
N ALA A 263 13.79 -7.79 -31.31
CA ALA A 263 14.14 -7.14 -32.57
C ALA A 263 14.95 -5.85 -32.35
N ALA A 264 14.68 -5.10 -31.28
CA ALA A 264 15.45 -3.91 -30.90
C ALA A 264 16.79 -4.25 -30.23
N GLY A 265 16.86 -5.35 -29.46
CA GLY A 265 18.05 -5.82 -28.75
C GLY A 265 19.08 -6.52 -29.63
N GLU A 266 18.68 -7.18 -30.72
CA GLU A 266 19.62 -7.73 -31.72
C GLU A 266 20.35 -6.63 -32.51
N ALA A 267 19.82 -5.40 -32.54
CA ALA A 267 20.49 -4.25 -33.11
C ALA A 267 21.54 -3.60 -32.17
N CYS A 268 21.61 -4.01 -30.88
CA CYS A 268 22.55 -3.44 -29.90
C CYS A 268 23.42 -4.54 -29.25
N ALA A 269 24.64 -4.67 -29.80
CA ALA A 269 25.78 -5.56 -29.53
C ALA A 269 25.88 -6.45 -28.24
N PRO A 270 26.60 -7.59 -28.29
CA PRO A 270 26.50 -8.73 -27.37
C PRO A 270 27.26 -8.62 -26.01
N GLY A 271 27.62 -7.43 -25.55
CA GLY A 271 28.64 -7.26 -24.50
C GLY A 271 28.15 -7.07 -23.05
N ALA A 272 26.89 -6.66 -22.83
CA ALA A 272 26.46 -6.16 -21.50
C ALA A 272 25.94 -7.24 -20.53
N ARG A 273 25.81 -8.49 -20.98
CA ARG A 273 25.05 -9.53 -20.25
C ARG A 273 25.80 -10.14 -19.05
N ASN A 274 27.14 -10.07 -19.03
CA ASN A 274 27.95 -10.79 -18.03
C ASN A 274 28.43 -9.96 -16.83
N ALA A 275 28.21 -8.64 -16.80
CA ALA A 275 28.62 -7.80 -15.66
C ALA A 275 27.52 -7.61 -14.59
N LEU A 276 26.24 -7.79 -14.94
CA LEU A 276 25.10 -7.56 -14.03
C LEU A 276 24.77 -8.72 -13.08
N LEU A 277 25.25 -9.94 -13.34
CA LEU A 277 24.97 -11.11 -12.52
C LEU A 277 25.96 -11.31 -11.35
N ALA A 278 27.08 -10.59 -11.34
CA ALA A 278 28.14 -10.79 -10.33
C ALA A 278 27.95 -10.00 -9.03
N SER A 279 27.05 -9.00 -8.98
CA SER A 279 26.75 -8.21 -7.79
C SER A 279 25.53 -8.71 -7.00
N ALA A 280 24.92 -9.83 -7.41
CA ALA A 280 23.77 -10.45 -6.75
C ALA A 280 24.15 -11.76 -6.03
N ARG A 281 25.22 -11.75 -5.22
CA ARG A 281 25.46 -12.85 -4.28
C ARG A 281 24.56 -12.67 -3.05
N PRO A 282 23.86 -13.72 -2.59
CA PRO A 282 23.13 -13.65 -1.33
C PRO A 282 24.10 -13.41 -0.17
N ALA A 283 23.72 -12.55 0.77
CA ALA A 283 24.45 -12.38 2.02
C ALA A 283 24.57 -13.73 2.75
N PRO A 284 25.72 -14.04 3.39
CA PRO A 284 25.83 -15.24 4.20
C PRO A 284 24.82 -15.20 5.35
N ARG A 285 24.16 -16.33 5.61
CA ARG A 285 23.25 -16.52 6.76
C ARG A 285 24.01 -16.24 8.06
N PRO A 286 23.45 -15.52 9.04
CA PRO A 286 24.02 -15.51 10.38
C PRO A 286 23.96 -16.93 10.96
N ALA A 287 25.08 -17.36 11.54
CA ALA A 287 25.19 -18.61 12.27
C ALA A 287 24.16 -18.64 13.40
N ALA A 288 23.58 -19.82 13.64
CA ALA A 288 22.74 -20.06 14.80
C ALA A 288 23.60 -19.93 16.06
N ASP A 289 23.38 -18.87 16.84
CA ASP A 289 23.91 -18.77 18.18
C ASP A 289 23.01 -19.62 19.09
N THR A 290 23.47 -20.84 19.34
CA THR A 290 23.02 -21.67 20.44
C THR A 290 23.64 -21.16 21.73
N GLY A 291 22.79 -20.89 22.71
CA GLY A 291 23.17 -20.80 24.11
C GLY A 291 22.79 -19.46 24.71
N TRP A 292 21.91 -19.50 25.70
CA TRP A 292 22.05 -18.85 27.02
C TRP A 292 20.75 -19.12 27.78
N CYS A 293 20.73 -20.26 28.48
CA CYS A 293 19.81 -20.55 29.58
C CYS A 293 20.59 -20.50 30.90
N GLU A 294 19.95 -19.88 31.89
CA GLU A 294 20.03 -20.14 33.33
C GLU A 294 21.26 -19.63 34.11
N GLY A 295 21.07 -18.46 34.74
CA GLY A 295 21.68 -18.12 36.02
C GLY A 295 20.65 -18.29 37.14
N GLY A 296 20.84 -19.31 37.97
CA GLY A 296 20.03 -19.59 39.15
C GLY A 296 20.88 -19.98 40.35
N ARG A 297 21.22 -18.98 41.17
CA ARG A 297 21.36 -18.93 42.64
C ARG A 297 22.35 -17.85 43.06
#